data_AF-A0A815FNF8-F1
#
_entry.id   AF-A0A815FNF8-F1
#
_cell.length_a   1.000
_cell.length_b   1.000
_cell.length_c   1.000
_cell.angle_alpha   90.00
_cell.angle_beta   90.00
_cell.angle_gamma   90.00
#
_symmetry.space_group_name_H-M   'P 1'
#
loop_
_entity.id
_entity.type
_entity.pdbx_description
1 polymer ?
#
loop_
_entity_poly.entity_id
_entity_poly.type
_entity_poly.pdbx_seq_one_letter_code
_entity_poly.pdbx_strand_id
1 'polypeptide(L)'
;MHKDRRHSIFDDKNRAVLGELHTYLSNYGYLPRSDLETRAMRTDEEFRSAIRRLQTFASIPVTGKLDQTTLDLIRRPRCGLADYEPNRFPRPHTYGNRRRRRYVLQGQKWAKTYLTYK
;
A
#
# COMPACT_ATOMS: atom_id res chain seq x y z
N MET A 1 -22.31 -22.26 19.60
CA MET A 1 -21.47 -22.39 18.39
C MET A 1 -21.48 -21.06 17.66
N HIS A 2 -20.33 -20.37 17.61
CA HIS A 2 -20.18 -19.03 17.04
C HIS A 2 -20.21 -19.09 15.51
N LYS A 3 -21.18 -18.43 14.87
CA LYS A 3 -21.10 -18.09 13.45
C LYS A 3 -20.40 -16.74 13.35
N ASP A 4 -19.09 -16.78 13.13
CA ASP A 4 -18.32 -15.60 12.74
C ASP A 4 -18.93 -15.01 11.47
N ARG A 5 -19.64 -13.88 11.62
CA ARG A 5 -20.03 -13.02 10.51
C ARG A 5 -18.74 -12.48 9.88
N ARG A 6 -18.23 -13.18 8.87
CA ARG A 6 -17.29 -12.62 7.91
C ARG A 6 -18.00 -11.45 7.26
N HIS A 7 -17.79 -10.24 7.76
CA HIS A 7 -18.17 -9.03 7.07
C HIS A 7 -17.40 -9.03 5.75
N SER A 8 -18.13 -9.29 4.66
CA SER A 8 -17.66 -9.10 3.30
C SER A 8 -17.34 -7.62 3.13
N ILE A 9 -16.20 -7.32 2.50
CA ILE A 9 -15.87 -5.93 2.15
C ILE A 9 -16.84 -5.43 1.06
N PHE A 10 -17.50 -6.34 0.33
CA PHE A 10 -18.50 -6.09 -0.70
C PHE A 10 -19.93 -5.96 -0.16
N ASP A 11 -20.15 -5.19 0.90
CA ASP A 11 -21.51 -4.75 1.25
C ASP A 11 -21.87 -3.54 0.37
N ASP A 12 -23.04 -3.55 -0.27
CA ASP A 12 -23.42 -2.67 -1.40
C ASP A 12 -23.34 -1.16 -1.07
N LYS A 13 -23.36 -0.81 0.22
CA LYS A 13 -23.24 0.55 0.76
C LYS A 13 -21.83 1.18 0.63
N ASN A 14 -20.80 0.43 0.24
CA ASN A 14 -19.40 0.91 0.24
C ASN A 14 -18.76 1.06 -1.14
N ARG A 15 -19.51 0.98 -2.25
CA ARG A 15 -18.93 0.94 -3.60
C ARG A 15 -18.06 2.16 -3.97
N ALA A 16 -18.42 3.36 -3.50
CA ALA A 16 -17.60 4.57 -3.68
C ALA A 16 -16.29 4.52 -2.87
N VAL A 17 -16.38 4.09 -1.61
CA VAL A 17 -15.22 3.91 -0.71
C VAL A 17 -14.26 2.85 -1.26
N LEU A 18 -14.79 1.77 -1.84
CA LEU A 18 -13.99 0.75 -2.52
C LEU A 18 -13.27 1.31 -3.74
N GLY A 19 -13.91 2.22 -4.48
CA GLY A 19 -13.29 2.88 -5.61
C GLY A 19 -12.14 3.81 -5.21
N GLU A 20 -12.31 4.57 -4.13
CA GLU A 20 -11.27 5.41 -3.53
C GLU A 20 -10.11 4.54 -3.02
N LEU A 21 -10.42 3.48 -2.27
CA LEU A 21 -9.45 2.53 -1.74
C LEU A 21 -8.63 1.85 -2.85
N HIS A 22 -9.29 1.35 -3.90
CA HIS A 22 -8.60 0.74 -5.04
C HIS A 22 -7.62 1.72 -5.68
N THR A 23 -8.07 2.96 -5.90
CA THR A 23 -7.26 4.02 -6.51
C THR A 23 -6.05 4.34 -5.63
N TYR A 24 -6.26 4.50 -4.33
CA TYR A 24 -5.19 4.71 -3.36
C TYR A 24 -4.16 3.58 -3.38
N LEU A 25 -4.61 2.33 -3.20
CA LEU A 25 -3.74 1.17 -3.15
C LEU A 25 -2.96 0.96 -4.45
N SER A 26 -3.56 1.27 -5.60
CA SER A 26 -2.89 1.21 -6.90
C SER A 26 -1.86 2.33 -7.08
N ASN A 27 -2.18 3.56 -6.66
CA ASN A 27 -1.28 4.71 -6.78
C ASN A 27 -0.02 4.55 -5.94
N TYR A 28 -0.15 3.99 -4.74
CA TYR A 28 0.98 3.78 -3.82
C TYR A 28 1.67 2.42 -3.95
N GLY A 29 1.23 1.59 -4.91
CA GLY A 29 1.91 0.34 -5.29
C GLY A 29 1.59 -0.88 -4.41
N TYR A 30 0.52 -0.81 -3.63
CA TYR A 30 -0.02 -1.95 -2.88
C TYR A 30 -0.82 -2.90 -3.77
N LEU A 31 -1.43 -2.39 -4.85
CA LEU A 31 -2.08 -3.18 -5.88
C LEU A 31 -1.39 -2.96 -7.24
N PRO A 32 -1.38 -3.97 -8.13
CA PRO A 32 -0.96 -3.75 -9.50
C PRO A 32 -1.90 -2.75 -10.17
N ARG A 33 -1.33 -1.81 -10.92
CA ARG A 33 -2.13 -0.96 -11.81
C ARG A 33 -2.85 -1.87 -12.79
N SER A 34 -4.16 -1.73 -12.88
CA SER A 34 -4.98 -2.54 -13.77
C SER A 34 -6.05 -1.71 -14.44
N ASP A 35 -6.45 -2.14 -15.62
CA ASP A 35 -7.48 -1.48 -16.42
C ASP A 35 -8.87 -1.64 -15.78
N LEU A 36 -9.86 -0.89 -16.30
CA LEU A 36 -11.22 -0.84 -15.75
C LEU A 36 -11.86 -2.24 -15.61
N GLU A 37 -11.61 -3.13 -16.57
CA GLU A 37 -12.12 -4.51 -16.53
C GLU A 37 -11.49 -5.34 -15.42
N THR A 38 -10.16 -5.27 -15.25
CA THR A 38 -9.45 -6.05 -14.23
C THR A 38 -9.70 -5.51 -12.82
N ARG A 39 -10.04 -4.23 -12.68
CA ARG A 39 -10.42 -3.62 -11.40
C ARG A 39 -11.67 -4.27 -10.81
N ALA A 40 -12.64 -4.68 -11.63
CA ALA A 40 -13.86 -5.36 -11.19
C ALA A 40 -13.63 -6.83 -10.80
N MET A 41 -12.54 -7.45 -11.30
CA MET A 41 -12.20 -8.86 -11.02
C MET A 41 -11.34 -9.06 -9.76
N ARG A 42 -11.03 -7.99 -9.02
CA ARG A 42 -10.21 -8.09 -7.81
C ARG A 42 -10.94 -8.80 -6.69
N THR A 43 -10.26 -9.77 -6.08
CA THR A 43 -10.82 -10.55 -4.99
C THR A 43 -10.72 -9.82 -3.66
N ASP A 44 -11.58 -10.18 -2.71
CA ASP A 44 -11.50 -9.73 -1.33
C ASP A 44 -10.12 -9.96 -0.71
N GLU A 45 -9.51 -11.10 -0.98
CA GLU A 45 -8.22 -11.44 -0.38
C GLU A 45 -7.07 -10.59 -0.93
N GLU A 46 -7.11 -10.21 -2.22
CA GLU A 46 -6.14 -9.27 -2.79
C GLU A 46 -6.22 -7.90 -2.10
N PHE A 47 -7.43 -7.38 -1.86
CA PHE A 47 -7.62 -6.14 -1.12
C PHE A 47 -7.14 -6.26 0.33
N ARG A 48 -7.51 -7.33 1.03
CA ARG A 48 -7.08 -7.55 2.42
C ARG A 48 -5.57 -7.65 2.53
N SER A 49 -4.92 -8.36 1.59
CA SER A 49 -3.47 -8.45 1.51
C SER A 49 -2.81 -7.09 1.24
N ALA A 50 -3.38 -6.27 0.35
CA ALA A 50 -2.92 -4.90 0.12
C ALA A 50 -3.08 -4.01 1.36
N ILE A 51 -4.20 -4.10 2.07
CA ILE A 51 -4.44 -3.37 3.33
C ILE A 51 -3.43 -3.78 4.40
N ARG A 52 -3.15 -5.10 4.56
CA ARG A 52 -2.15 -5.56 5.53
C ARG A 52 -0.76 -4.96 5.26
N ARG A 53 -0.38 -4.85 3.98
CA ARG A 53 0.89 -4.23 3.57
C ARG A 53 0.93 -2.72 3.88
N LEU A 54 -0.17 -2.01 3.65
CA LEU A 54 -0.31 -0.60 4.02
C LEU A 54 -0.19 -0.40 5.54
N GLN A 55 -0.92 -1.20 6.33
CA GLN A 55 -0.89 -1.14 7.78
C GLN A 55 0.52 -1.42 8.34
N THR A 56 1.20 -2.41 7.76
CA THR A 56 2.59 -2.74 8.10
C THR A 56 3.53 -1.56 7.79
N PHE A 57 3.38 -0.93 6.62
CA PHE A 57 4.18 0.23 6.23
C PHE A 57 3.96 1.43 7.16
N ALA A 58 2.71 1.73 7.47
CA ALA A 58 2.33 2.81 8.37
C ALA A 58 2.58 2.51 9.85
N SER A 59 3.05 1.30 10.18
CA SER A 59 3.31 0.86 11.56
C SER A 59 2.07 0.96 12.47
N ILE A 60 0.90 0.68 11.91
CA ILE A 60 -0.37 0.55 12.66
C ILE A 60 -0.76 -0.93 12.80
N PRO A 61 -1.69 -1.29 13.70
CA PRO A 61 -2.12 -2.68 13.86
C PRO A 61 -2.56 -3.32 12.54
N VAL A 62 -2.00 -4.49 12.23
CA VAL A 62 -2.25 -5.20 10.96
C VAL A 62 -3.52 -6.05 11.09
N THR A 63 -4.66 -5.47 10.72
CA THR A 63 -5.98 -6.13 10.76
C THR A 63 -6.39 -6.72 9.40
N GLY A 64 -5.86 -6.17 8.30
CA GLY A 64 -6.29 -6.49 6.94
C GLY A 64 -7.74 -6.08 6.66
N LYS A 65 -8.29 -5.17 7.45
CA LYS A 65 -9.64 -4.61 7.31
C LYS A 65 -9.54 -3.10 7.15
N LEU A 66 -10.55 -2.53 6.51
CA LEU A 66 -10.70 -1.09 6.40
C LEU A 66 -11.33 -0.53 7.70
N ASP A 67 -10.55 -0.54 8.77
CA ASP A 67 -10.93 0.07 10.05
C ASP A 67 -10.79 1.60 10.02
N GLN A 68 -11.34 2.28 11.03
CA GLN A 68 -11.31 3.74 11.12
C GLN A 68 -9.87 4.28 11.09
N THR A 69 -8.94 3.60 11.77
CA THR A 69 -7.52 3.95 11.76
C THR A 69 -6.90 3.91 10.36
N THR A 70 -7.27 2.91 9.55
CA THR A 70 -6.83 2.78 8.17
C THR A 70 -7.50 3.82 7.26
N LEU A 71 -8.78 4.14 7.49
CA LEU A 71 -9.48 5.20 6.76
C LEU A 71 -8.86 6.58 7.02
N ASP A 72 -8.58 6.90 8.29
CA ASP A 72 -7.94 8.15 8.66
C ASP A 72 -6.54 8.26 8.05
N LEU A 73 -5.80 7.15 8.00
CA LEU A 73 -4.50 7.07 7.32
C LEU A 73 -4.61 7.38 5.81
N ILE A 74 -5.58 6.78 5.13
CA ILE A 74 -5.79 6.95 3.68
C ILE A 74 -6.19 8.40 3.34
N ARG A 75 -6.97 9.05 4.21
CA ARG A 75 -7.46 10.42 4.02
C ARG A 75 -6.42 11.51 4.32
N ARG A 76 -5.35 11.18 5.06
CA ARG A 76 -4.32 12.17 5.40
C ARG A 76 -3.53 12.59 4.15
N PRO A 77 -3.28 13.90 3.95
CA PRO A 77 -2.45 14.37 2.85
C PRO A 77 -1.03 13.81 3.00
N ARG A 78 -0.44 13.40 1.88
CA ARG A 78 0.87 12.75 1.83
C ARG A 78 1.59 13.04 0.51
N CYS A 79 2.86 12.66 0.41
CA CYS A 79 3.59 12.73 -0.85
C CYS A 79 2.99 11.74 -1.87
N GLY A 80 3.02 12.09 -3.16
CA GLY A 80 2.52 11.23 -4.25
C GLY A 80 3.49 10.14 -4.70
N LEU A 81 4.62 9.96 -4.02
CA LEU A 81 5.58 8.90 -4.33
C LEU A 81 5.04 7.56 -3.83
N ALA A 82 5.14 6.52 -4.64
CA ALA A 82 4.67 5.18 -4.27
C ALA A 82 5.54 4.55 -3.16
N ASP A 83 4.90 3.81 -2.26
CA ASP A 83 5.56 3.16 -1.11
C ASP A 83 6.31 1.89 -1.54
N TYR A 84 5.71 1.18 -2.51
CA TYR A 84 6.21 -0.06 -3.07
C TYR A 84 6.28 0.04 -4.59
N GLU A 85 7.49 -0.02 -5.16
CA GLU A 85 7.69 -0.17 -6.59
C GLU A 85 8.55 -1.41 -6.84
N PRO A 86 7.96 -2.56 -7.23
CA PRO A 86 8.72 -3.78 -7.48
C PRO A 86 9.68 -3.62 -8.67
N ASN A 87 9.34 -2.76 -9.63
CA ASN A 87 10.05 -2.68 -10.92
C ASN A 87 10.90 -1.42 -11.11
N ARG A 88 10.77 -0.37 -10.27
CA ARG A 88 11.52 0.89 -10.45
C ARG A 88 12.90 0.84 -9.81
N PHE A 89 13.03 0.14 -8.70
CA PHE A 89 14.29 -0.01 -7.98
C PHE A 89 14.38 -1.46 -7.51
N PRO A 90 15.29 -2.30 -8.06
CA PRO A 90 15.52 -3.63 -7.51
C PRO A 90 16.00 -3.45 -6.06
N ARG A 91 15.07 -3.56 -5.11
CA ARG A 91 15.42 -3.65 -3.70
C ARG A 91 16.14 -4.98 -3.57
N PRO A 92 17.37 -5.03 -3.04
CA PRO A 92 17.99 -6.31 -2.74
C PRO A 92 17.08 -7.01 -1.73
N HIS A 93 16.58 -8.18 -2.13
CA HIS A 93 15.77 -9.06 -1.32
C HIS A 93 16.44 -9.22 0.05
N THR A 94 15.96 -8.48 1.05
CA THR A 94 16.29 -8.69 2.46
C THR A 94 15.00 -9.06 3.17
N TYR A 95 14.43 -10.18 2.71
CA TYR A 95 13.56 -11.01 3.54
C TYR A 95 14.45 -11.59 4.64
N GLY A 96 14.62 -10.87 5.74
CA GLY A 96 15.46 -11.35 6.82
C GLY A 96 15.80 -10.27 7.83
N ASN A 97 15.35 -10.51 9.05
CA ASN A 97 15.60 -9.78 10.28
C ASN A 97 17.08 -9.34 10.44
N ARG A 98 17.44 -8.15 9.93
CA ARG A 98 18.73 -7.50 10.19
C ARG A 98 18.48 -6.04 10.54
N ARG A 99 18.85 -5.67 11.77
CA ARG A 99 18.95 -4.29 12.27
C ARG A 99 19.38 -3.35 11.12
N ARG A 100 18.54 -2.38 10.78
CA ARG A 100 18.81 -1.37 9.75
C ARG A 100 20.17 -0.72 10.01
N ARG A 101 21.08 -0.73 9.03
CA ARG A 101 22.25 0.14 9.08
C ARG A 101 21.75 1.59 9.14
N ARG A 102 22.46 2.43 9.91
CA ARG A 102 22.06 3.81 10.28
C ARG A 102 22.13 4.82 9.11
N TYR A 103 22.38 4.32 7.90
CA TYR A 103 22.54 5.09 6.67
C TYR A 103 22.17 4.21 5.48
N VAL A 104 21.67 4.84 4.41
CA VAL A 104 21.20 4.18 3.20
C VAL A 104 22.44 3.75 2.39
N LEU A 105 22.77 2.46 2.41
CA LEU A 105 23.91 1.94 1.64
C LEU A 105 23.59 1.70 0.15
N GLN A 106 22.34 1.86 -0.26
CA GLN A 106 21.89 1.49 -1.61
C GLN A 106 20.87 2.51 -2.13
N GLY A 107 21.19 3.15 -3.25
CA GLY A 107 20.27 4.06 -3.95
C GLY A 107 20.91 4.83 -5.10
N GLN A 108 20.05 5.42 -5.93
CA GLN A 108 20.40 6.45 -6.92
C GLN A 108 20.86 7.69 -6.16
N LYS A 109 22.18 7.84 -6.00
CA LYS A 109 22.78 9.07 -5.48
C LYS A 109 22.99 10.04 -6.63
N TRP A 110 22.88 11.33 -6.35
CA TRP A 110 23.38 12.32 -7.28
C TRP A 110 24.88 12.10 -7.49
N ALA A 111 25.29 11.91 -8.75
CA ALA A 111 26.71 11.76 -9.10
C ALA A 111 27.50 13.07 -8.90
N LYS A 112 26.79 14.21 -8.91
CA LYS A 112 27.33 15.55 -8.69
C LYS A 112 26.89 16.06 -7.32
N THR A 113 27.77 16.80 -6.67
CA THR A 113 27.52 17.45 -5.37
C THR A 113 26.80 18.79 -5.51
N TYR A 114 27.10 19.54 -6.57
CA TYR A 114 26.49 20.83 -6.86
C TYR A 114 25.22 20.63 -7.69
N LEU A 115 24.07 20.74 -7.03
CA LEU A 115 22.75 20.60 -7.65
C LEU A 115 22.18 21.98 -7.98
N THR A 116 21.56 22.10 -9.15
CA THR A 116 20.81 23.29 -9.57
C THR A 116 19.35 22.91 -9.85
N TYR A 117 18.42 23.84 -9.63
CA TYR A 117 17.00 23.66 -9.85
C TYR A 117 16.44 24.84 -10.66
N LYS A 118 15.26 24.68 -11.25
CA LYS A 118 14.52 25.72 -11.97
C LYS A 118 13.10 25.79 -11.45
#